data_AF-A0A4Q2YVQ9-F1
#
_entry.id   AF-A0A4Q2YVQ9-F1
#
_cell.length_a   1.000
_cell.length_b   1.000
_cell.length_c   1.000
_cell.angle_alpha   90.00
_cell.angle_beta   90.00
_cell.angle_gamma   90.00
#
_symmetry.space_group_name_H-M   'P 1'
#
loop_
_entity.id
_entity.type
_entity.pdbx_description
1 polymer ?
#
loop_
_entity_poly.entity_id
_entity_poly.type
_entity_poly.pdbx_seq_one_letter_code
_entity_poly.pdbx_strand_id
1 'polypeptide(L)'
;MAVFDCRIIPLPAEVEVVEYFRWRAEDARRNCLNAHCYWTLRNKGNTVSAATEAIRHLSAAEKADLLRNEAGMEFDALPSWQRNGVGIREVVHEKPAVNPLTGEAVTAIRRSMEADYELPERAAYSSFISELLQRQDLAGRVE
;
A
#
# COMPACT_ATOMS: atom_id res chain seq x y z
N MET A 1 -5.55 23.48 -8.18
CA MET A 1 -6.21 22.97 -6.95
C MET A 1 -6.64 21.55 -7.23
N ALA A 2 -6.30 20.59 -6.37
CA ALA A 2 -6.73 19.19 -6.52
C ALA A 2 -7.99 18.95 -5.66
N VAL A 3 -8.87 18.04 -6.09
CA VAL A 3 -10.10 17.67 -5.38
C VAL A 3 -10.09 16.16 -5.15
N PHE A 4 -10.48 15.72 -3.95
CA PHE A 4 -10.56 14.31 -3.56
C PHE A 4 -12.00 13.97 -3.18
N ASP A 5 -12.48 12.82 -3.68
CA ASP A 5 -13.74 12.21 -3.23
C ASP A 5 -13.50 11.42 -1.93
N CYS A 6 -14.50 11.35 -1.05
CA CYS A 6 -14.41 10.59 0.20
C CYS A 6 -15.69 9.77 0.45
N ARG A 7 -15.53 8.63 1.11
CA ARG A 7 -16.63 7.74 1.49
C ARG A 7 -16.31 7.02 2.80
N ILE A 8 -17.35 6.69 3.55
CA ILE A 8 -17.27 5.86 4.75
C ILE A 8 -17.69 4.43 4.40
N ILE A 9 -16.93 3.45 4.86
CA ILE A 9 -17.21 2.02 4.67
C ILE A 9 -17.30 1.39 6.06
N PRO A 10 -18.51 1.04 6.54
CA PRO A 10 -18.66 0.37 7.83
C PRO A 10 -18.23 -1.10 7.71
N LEU A 11 -17.29 -1.52 8.56
CA LEU A 11 -16.74 -2.88 8.61
C LEU A 11 -16.85 -3.39 10.06
N PRO A 12 -17.95 -4.08 10.41
CA PRO A 12 -18.27 -4.40 11.81
C PRO A 12 -17.39 -5.49 12.45
N ALA A 13 -16.72 -6.33 11.68
CA ALA A 13 -15.84 -7.38 12.18
C ALA A 13 -14.40 -7.24 11.67
N GLU A 14 -13.42 -7.74 12.45
CA GLU A 14 -11.99 -7.75 12.10
C GLU A 14 -11.75 -8.38 10.71
N VAL A 15 -12.44 -9.49 10.43
CA VAL A 15 -12.33 -10.20 9.15
C VAL A 15 -12.71 -9.32 7.95
N GLU A 16 -13.71 -8.44 8.10
CA GLU A 16 -14.13 -7.54 7.03
C GLU A 16 -13.10 -6.42 6.79
N VAL A 17 -12.42 -5.99 7.85
CA VAL A 17 -11.30 -5.04 7.74
C VAL A 17 -10.12 -5.67 6.99
N VAL A 18 -9.74 -6.90 7.36
CA VAL A 18 -8.67 -7.64 6.69
C VAL A 18 -8.99 -7.86 5.20
N GLU A 19 -10.21 -8.31 4.90
CA GLU A 19 -10.66 -8.53 3.52
C GLU A 19 -10.71 -7.22 2.72
N TYR A 20 -11.14 -6.12 3.33
CA TYR A 20 -11.13 -4.81 2.69
C TYR A 20 -9.70 -4.41 2.27
N PHE A 21 -8.74 -4.48 3.18
CA PHE A 21 -7.35 -4.14 2.86
C PHE A 21 -6.75 -5.09 1.83
N ARG A 22 -7.05 -6.40 1.91
CA ARG A 22 -6.61 -7.39 0.91
C ARG A 22 -7.11 -7.03 -0.48
N TRP A 23 -8.38 -6.65 -0.59
CA TRP A 23 -8.98 -6.21 -1.85
C TRP A 23 -8.35 -4.92 -2.39
N ARG A 24 -8.04 -3.94 -1.51
CA ARG A 24 -7.33 -2.72 -1.91
C ARG A 24 -5.91 -3.00 -2.41
N ALA A 25 -5.19 -3.93 -1.79
CA ALA A 25 -3.86 -4.34 -2.23
C ALA A 25 -3.90 -5.04 -3.61
N GLU A 26 -4.88 -5.91 -3.84
CA GLU A 26 -5.08 -6.55 -5.15
C GLU A 26 -5.45 -5.52 -6.25
N ASP A 27 -6.30 -4.55 -5.93
CA ASP A 27 -6.64 -3.44 -6.81
C ASP A 27 -5.39 -2.60 -7.16
N ALA A 28 -4.54 -2.28 -6.18
CA ALA A 28 -3.27 -1.59 -6.41
C ALA A 28 -2.37 -2.37 -7.38
N ARG A 29 -2.22 -3.68 -7.19
CA ARG A 29 -1.38 -4.53 -8.06
C ARG A 29 -1.90 -4.57 -9.50
N ARG A 30 -3.22 -4.69 -9.67
CA ARG A 30 -3.87 -4.64 -11.00
C ARG A 30 -3.66 -3.27 -11.66
N ASN A 31 -3.83 -2.19 -10.90
CA ASN A 31 -3.67 -0.82 -11.42
C ASN A 31 -2.22 -0.54 -11.81
N CYS A 32 -1.26 -1.00 -11.01
CA CYS A 32 0.16 -0.94 -11.32
C CYS A 32 0.48 -1.62 -12.66
N LEU A 33 0.05 -2.88 -12.81
CA LEU A 33 0.28 -3.65 -14.03
C LEU A 33 -0.34 -2.96 -15.26
N ASN A 34 -1.61 -2.55 -15.16
CA ASN A 34 -2.31 -1.83 -16.23
C ASN A 34 -1.60 -0.52 -16.60
N ALA A 35 -1.18 0.27 -15.62
CA ALA A 35 -0.52 1.56 -15.85
C ALA A 35 0.83 1.37 -16.55
N HIS A 36 1.62 0.39 -16.13
CA HIS A 36 2.90 0.07 -16.76
C HIS A 36 2.73 -0.38 -18.22
N CYS A 37 1.77 -1.27 -18.51
CA CYS A 37 1.46 -1.64 -19.89
C CYS A 37 1.01 -0.43 -20.72
N TYR A 38 0.07 0.36 -20.18
CA TYR A 38 -0.46 1.54 -20.86
C TYR A 38 0.66 2.53 -21.22
N TRP A 39 1.48 2.92 -20.25
CA TRP A 39 2.54 3.90 -20.48
C TRP A 39 3.66 3.34 -21.36
N THR A 40 3.94 2.05 -21.31
CA THR A 40 4.85 1.39 -22.26
C THR A 40 4.37 1.58 -23.69
N LEU A 41 3.09 1.29 -23.97
CA LEU A 41 2.52 1.45 -25.32
C LEU A 41 2.47 2.92 -25.75
N ARG A 42 2.13 3.83 -24.84
CA ARG A 42 2.10 5.28 -25.08
C ARG A 42 3.48 5.82 -25.43
N ASN A 43 4.51 5.39 -24.72
CA ASN A 43 5.90 5.79 -24.97
C ASN A 43 6.44 5.25 -26.30
N LYS A 44 5.86 4.15 -26.81
CA LYS A 44 6.11 3.63 -28.16
C LYS A 44 5.31 4.31 -29.28
N GLY A 45 4.57 5.37 -28.97
CA GLY A 45 3.84 6.17 -29.95
C GLY A 45 2.38 5.76 -30.18
N ASN A 46 1.83 4.82 -29.39
CA ASN A 46 0.41 4.48 -29.52
C ASN A 46 -0.50 5.65 -29.10
N THR A 47 -1.60 5.82 -29.82
CA THR A 47 -2.65 6.77 -29.44
C THR A 47 -3.32 6.35 -28.14
N VAL A 48 -4.09 7.26 -27.51
CA VAL A 48 -4.77 6.97 -26.24
C VAL A 48 -5.74 5.81 -26.43
N SER A 49 -6.55 5.85 -27.48
CA SER A 49 -7.51 4.79 -27.80
C SER A 49 -6.82 3.47 -28.13
N ALA A 50 -5.75 3.50 -28.93
CA ALA A 50 -5.02 2.27 -29.29
C ALA A 50 -4.40 1.59 -28.06
N ALA A 51 -3.75 2.35 -27.18
CA ALA A 51 -3.15 1.80 -25.96
C ALA A 51 -4.20 1.25 -25.00
N THR A 52 -5.32 1.95 -24.83
CA THR A 52 -6.42 1.50 -23.97
C THR A 52 -7.06 0.22 -24.49
N GLU A 53 -7.39 0.15 -25.79
CA GLU A 53 -8.00 -1.04 -26.38
C GLU A 53 -7.05 -2.25 -26.39
N ALA A 54 -5.75 -2.02 -26.63
CA ALA A 54 -4.75 -3.08 -26.61
C ALA A 54 -4.66 -3.81 -25.25
N ILE A 55 -4.84 -3.09 -24.14
CA ILE A 55 -4.73 -3.69 -22.78
C ILE A 55 -6.07 -4.11 -22.17
N ARG A 56 -7.20 -3.69 -22.77
CA ARG A 56 -8.54 -3.81 -22.17
C ARG A 56 -8.96 -5.26 -21.91
N HIS A 57 -8.63 -6.15 -22.84
CA HIS A 57 -9.06 -7.55 -22.80
C HIS A 57 -7.95 -8.53 -22.38
N LEU A 58 -6.76 -8.02 -22.08
CA LEU A 58 -5.64 -8.86 -21.65
C LEU A 58 -5.79 -9.27 -20.18
N SER A 59 -5.56 -10.55 -19.94
CA SER A 59 -5.36 -11.14 -18.62
C SER A 59 -4.11 -10.57 -17.94
N ALA A 60 -3.97 -10.82 -16.63
CA ALA A 60 -2.79 -10.39 -15.90
C ALA A 60 -1.50 -11.04 -16.44
N ALA A 61 -1.55 -12.29 -16.90
CA ALA A 61 -0.40 -12.96 -17.51
C ALA A 61 -0.03 -12.32 -18.85
N GLU A 62 -1.00 -12.10 -19.74
CA GLU A 62 -0.75 -11.45 -21.03
C GLU A 62 -0.21 -10.02 -20.88
N LYS A 63 -0.65 -9.30 -19.84
CA LYS A 63 -0.09 -7.97 -19.52
C LYS A 63 1.35 -8.03 -19.04
N ALA A 64 1.69 -9.00 -18.20
CA ALA A 64 3.07 -9.21 -17.77
C ALA A 64 3.95 -9.59 -18.97
N ASP A 65 3.44 -10.42 -19.87
CA ASP A 65 4.12 -10.80 -21.11
C ASP A 65 4.32 -9.60 -22.04
N LEU A 66 3.30 -8.74 -22.20
CA LEU A 66 3.41 -7.50 -22.95
C LEU A 66 4.51 -6.60 -22.37
N LEU A 67 4.55 -6.40 -21.05
CA LEU A 67 5.59 -5.59 -20.40
C LEU A 67 7.00 -6.12 -20.66
N ARG A 68 7.18 -7.42 -20.56
CA ARG A 68 8.46 -8.08 -20.84
C ARG A 68 8.86 -7.96 -22.30
N ASN A 69 7.92 -8.21 -23.23
CA ASN A 69 8.20 -8.16 -24.67
C ASN A 69 8.43 -6.74 -25.18
N GLU A 70 7.63 -5.79 -24.70
CA GLU A 70 7.66 -4.42 -25.20
C GLU A 70 8.73 -3.57 -24.50
N ALA A 71 8.96 -3.74 -23.20
CA ALA A 71 9.87 -2.90 -22.43
C ALA A 71 11.06 -3.66 -21.81
N GLY A 72 11.13 -4.99 -21.94
CA GLY A 72 12.15 -5.78 -21.24
C GLY A 72 12.02 -5.73 -19.72
N MET A 73 10.82 -5.40 -19.21
CA MET A 73 10.56 -5.24 -17.78
C MET A 73 9.86 -6.46 -17.19
N GLU A 74 10.45 -7.03 -16.14
CA GLU A 74 9.78 -8.04 -15.32
C GLU A 74 8.88 -7.37 -14.28
N PHE A 75 7.57 -7.67 -14.30
CA PHE A 75 6.62 -7.04 -13.40
C PHE A 75 6.98 -7.27 -11.93
N ASP A 76 7.36 -8.49 -11.55
CA ASP A 76 7.67 -8.82 -10.16
C ASP A 76 9.00 -8.21 -9.67
N ALA A 77 9.84 -7.70 -10.58
CA ALA A 77 11.06 -6.95 -10.24
C ALA A 77 10.80 -5.45 -9.97
N LEU A 78 9.58 -4.96 -10.18
CA LEU A 78 9.22 -3.59 -9.87
C LEU A 78 9.25 -3.35 -8.35
N PRO A 79 9.59 -2.13 -7.90
CA PRO A 79 9.59 -1.77 -6.48
C PRO A 79 8.27 -2.13 -5.80
N SER A 80 8.33 -2.67 -4.58
CA SER A 80 7.14 -3.17 -3.87
C SER A 80 6.06 -2.10 -3.74
N TRP A 81 6.44 -0.87 -3.36
CA TRP A 81 5.49 0.24 -3.23
C TRP A 81 4.70 0.56 -4.51
N GLN A 82 5.25 0.28 -5.70
CA GLN A 82 4.50 0.45 -6.96
C GLN A 82 3.44 -0.63 -7.11
N ARG A 83 3.75 -1.87 -6.71
CA ARG A 83 2.89 -3.03 -6.87
C ARG A 83 1.84 -3.13 -5.76
N ASN A 84 2.23 -2.83 -4.53
CA ASN A 84 1.48 -3.15 -3.33
C ASN A 84 1.00 -1.89 -2.58
N GLY A 85 1.44 -0.70 -2.99
CA GLY A 85 1.14 0.55 -2.30
C GLY A 85 2.04 0.79 -1.09
N VAL A 86 1.68 1.80 -0.29
CA VAL A 86 2.45 2.23 0.90
C VAL A 86 1.54 2.17 2.12
N GLY A 87 2.02 1.59 3.21
CA GLY A 87 1.34 1.61 4.51
C GLY A 87 1.79 2.82 5.32
N ILE A 88 0.88 3.52 5.98
CA ILE A 88 1.23 4.58 6.93
C ILE A 88 0.66 4.18 8.29
N ARG A 89 1.52 4.15 9.32
CA ARG A 89 1.13 3.74 10.67
C ARG A 89 1.80 4.59 11.73
N GLU A 90 1.16 4.64 12.90
CA GLU A 90 1.77 5.22 14.09
C GLU A 90 2.85 4.26 14.64
N VAL A 91 4.01 4.82 14.96
CA VAL A 91 5.12 4.13 15.61
C VAL A 91 5.48 4.86 16.90
N VAL A 92 5.66 4.09 17.97
CA VAL A 92 6.02 4.59 19.29
C VAL A 92 7.53 4.46 19.48
N HIS A 93 8.17 5.56 19.80
CA HIS A 93 9.60 5.63 20.09
C HIS A 93 9.83 6.03 21.54
N GLU A 94 10.80 5.37 22.16
CA GLU A 94 11.43 5.83 23.38
C GLU A 94 12.59 6.77 23.02
N LYS A 95 12.58 7.99 23.55
CA LYS A 95 13.65 8.97 23.36
C LYS A 95 14.13 9.47 24.72
N PRO A 96 15.46 9.57 24.94
CA PRO A 96 15.99 10.30 26.08
C PRO A 96 15.48 11.73 26.06
N ALA A 97 15.01 12.20 27.21
CA ALA A 97 14.48 13.53 27.41
C ALA A 97 14.89 14.02 28.81
N VAL A 98 14.68 15.32 29.05
CA VAL A 98 14.90 15.92 30.36
C VAL A 98 13.56 16.39 30.89
N ASN A 99 13.24 16.04 32.14
CA ASN A 99 12.04 16.53 32.80
C ASN A 99 12.20 18.05 33.04
N PRO A 100 11.35 18.92 32.48
CA PRO A 100 11.49 20.36 32.61
C PRO A 100 11.25 20.89 34.04
N LEU A 101 10.63 20.09 34.91
CA LEU A 101 10.36 20.46 36.31
C LEU A 101 11.46 20.00 37.27
N THR A 102 12.06 18.82 37.04
CA THR A 102 13.07 18.23 37.94
C THR A 102 14.49 18.27 37.40
N GLY A 103 14.69 18.50 36.10
CA GLY A 103 15.99 18.48 35.44
C GLY A 103 16.58 17.08 35.23
N GLU A 104 15.85 16.03 35.59
CA GLU A 104 16.33 14.64 35.51
C GLU A 104 16.22 14.07 34.09
N ALA A 105 17.14 13.18 33.75
CA ALA A 105 17.07 12.40 32.52
C ALA A 105 15.94 11.36 32.64
N VAL A 106 14.97 11.44 31.74
CA VAL A 106 13.81 10.54 31.67
C VAL A 106 13.70 9.96 30.26
N THR A 107 13.07 8.79 30.14
CA THR A 107 12.68 8.27 28.83
C THR A 107 11.30 8.82 28.49
N ALA A 108 11.21 9.63 27.44
CA ALA A 108 9.95 10.14 26.93
C ALA A 108 9.43 9.26 25.79
N ILE A 109 8.13 9.02 25.80
CA ILE A 109 7.42 8.37 24.71
C ILE A 109 7.07 9.41 23.64
N ARG A 110 7.35 9.10 22.37
CA ARG A 110 7.02 9.93 21.21
C ARG A 110 6.37 9.08 20.14
N ARG A 111 5.25 9.55 19.61
CA ARG A 111 4.54 8.92 18.49
C ARG A 111 4.94 9.62 17.19
N SER A 112 5.17 8.85 16.14
CA SER A 112 5.45 9.36 14.80
C SER A 112 4.60 8.58 13.78
N MET A 113 4.32 9.19 12.63
CA MET A 113 3.72 8.46 11.50
C MET A 113 4.84 8.04 10.57
N GLU A 114 5.00 6.73 10.36
CA GLU A 114 6.02 6.16 9.49
C GLU A 114 5.38 5.51 8.26
N ALA A 115 6.04 5.71 7.12
CA ALA A 115 5.66 5.09 5.84
C ALA A 115 6.44 3.79 5.63
N ASP A 116 5.72 2.73 5.28
CA ASP A 116 6.23 1.42 4.95
C ASP A 116 6.05 1.15 3.46
N TYR A 117 7.17 1.06 2.76
CA TYR A 117 7.26 0.87 1.32
C TYR A 117 7.37 -0.60 0.92
N GLU A 118 7.55 -1.50 1.88
CA GLU A 118 7.80 -2.93 1.68
C GLU A 118 6.71 -3.76 2.37
N LEU A 119 5.47 -3.56 1.92
CA LEU A 119 4.33 -4.29 2.45
C LEU A 119 4.40 -5.79 2.07
N PRO A 120 4.02 -6.69 3.00
CA PRO A 120 3.92 -8.11 2.70
C PRO A 120 2.81 -8.40 1.68
N GLU A 121 2.86 -9.57 1.05
CA GLU A 121 1.91 -9.96 0.01
C GLU A 121 1.00 -11.11 0.44
N ARG A 122 -0.18 -11.19 -0.18
CA ARG A 122 -1.12 -12.34 -0.08
C ARG A 122 -1.45 -12.68 1.39
N ALA A 123 -1.29 -13.94 1.78
CA ALA A 123 -1.60 -14.40 3.14
C ALA A 123 -0.78 -13.68 4.21
N ALA A 124 0.47 -13.34 3.92
CA ALA A 124 1.31 -12.58 4.87
C ALA A 124 0.76 -11.16 5.08
N TYR A 125 0.15 -10.56 4.06
CA TYR A 125 -0.56 -9.29 4.21
C TYR A 125 -1.77 -9.40 5.11
N SER A 126 -2.56 -10.46 4.97
CA SER A 126 -3.71 -10.70 5.86
C SER A 126 -3.28 -10.85 7.32
N SER A 127 -2.25 -11.65 7.59
CA SER A 127 -1.67 -11.80 8.94
C SER A 127 -1.16 -10.47 9.49
N PHE A 128 -0.46 -9.69 8.65
CA PHE A 128 0.04 -8.36 9.03
C PHE A 128 -1.08 -7.41 9.46
N ILE A 129 -2.20 -7.35 8.71
CA ILE A 129 -3.34 -6.49 9.07
C ILE A 129 -4.01 -6.97 10.37
N SER A 130 -4.22 -8.27 10.54
CA SER A 130 -4.77 -8.82 11.80
C SER A 130 -3.90 -8.49 13.01
N GLU A 131 -2.58 -8.63 12.89
CA GLU A 131 -1.66 -8.25 13.96
C GLU A 131 -1.74 -6.77 14.31
N LEU A 132 -1.92 -5.89 13.31
CA LEU A 132 -2.10 -4.46 13.55
C LEU A 132 -3.40 -4.16 14.30
N LEU A 133 -4.50 -4.82 13.94
CA LEU A 133 -5.79 -4.63 14.60
C LEU A 133 -5.74 -5.10 16.07
N GLN A 134 -5.13 -6.25 16.34
CA GLN A 134 -4.94 -6.76 17.70
C GLN A 134 -4.11 -5.82 18.58
N ARG A 135 -3.06 -5.20 18.02
CA ARG A 135 -2.24 -4.21 18.74
C ARG A 135 -3.04 -2.95 19.09
N GLN A 136 -3.94 -2.51 18.21
CA GLN A 136 -4.80 -1.35 18.48
C GLN A 136 -5.87 -1.63 19.53
N ASP A 137 -6.51 -2.81 19.49
CA ASP A 137 -7.47 -3.23 20.52
C ASP A 137 -6.81 -3.32 21.90
N LEU A 138 -5.58 -3.82 21.97
CA LEU A 138 -4.82 -3.86 23.22
C LEU A 138 -4.44 -2.46 23.72
N ALA A 139 -4.11 -1.54 22.82
CA ALA A 139 -3.79 -0.16 23.18
C ALA A 139 -5.02 0.66 23.61
N GLY A 140 -6.20 0.39 23.04
CA GLY A 140 -7.46 1.07 23.37
C GLY A 140 -8.18 0.53 24.61
N ARG A 141 -7.73 -0.61 25.16
CA ARG A 141 -8.22 -1.16 26.44
C ARG A 141 -7.41 -0.70 27.66
N VAL A 142 -6.39 0.13 27.44
CA VAL A 142 -5.63 0.80 28.51
C VAL A 142 -6.15 2.23 28.64
N GLU A 143 -7.41 2.36 29.05
CA GLU A 143 -8.00 3.59 29.59
C GLU A 143 -8.77 3.28 30.88
#